data_AF-A0A6N2LWF8-F1
#
_entry.id   AF-A0A6N2LWF8-F1
#
_cell.length_a   1.000
_cell.length_b   1.000
_cell.length_c   1.000
_cell.angle_alpha   90.00
_cell.angle_beta   90.00
_cell.angle_gamma   90.00
#
_symmetry.space_group_name_H-M   'P 1'
#
loop_
_entity.id
_entity.type
_entity.pdbx_description
1 polymer ?
#
loop_
_entity_poly.entity_id
_entity_poly.type
_entity_poly.pdbx_seq_one_letter_code
_entity_poly.pdbx_strand_id
1 'polypeptide(L)'
;MSFLCTSCFQIYILDYFYYEEYMTSTWDIIAERLGFMLVFGDLGWWLLGNKVELTTAAVIANCFVFLIGYLVFRGANKQKHDFKKNPKALIWGKPPKVVGGKLLASGYWGIARHCNYLGDLLLALSFSLPCGISSPVPYFYPIYLLILLIWRERRDEARCAEKYKEVWAEYRRLVPWRILPYFY
;
A
#
# COMPACT_ATOMS: atom_id res chain seq x y z
N MET A 1 5.76 3.04 -26.26
CA MET A 1 6.41 2.96 -24.92
C MET A 1 5.55 3.59 -23.82
N SER A 2 5.01 4.81 -24.01
CA SER A 2 4.11 5.49 -23.05
C SER A 2 2.81 4.71 -22.72
N PHE A 3 2.24 4.00 -23.71
CA PHE A 3 1.00 3.21 -23.54
C PHE A 3 1.03 2.20 -22.38
N LEU A 4 2.15 1.48 -22.17
CA LEU A 4 2.22 0.43 -21.15
C LEU A 4 2.13 1.00 -19.72
N CYS A 5 2.72 2.18 -19.49
CA CYS A 5 2.64 2.87 -18.21
C CYS A 5 1.23 3.42 -17.96
N THR A 6 0.56 3.94 -19.00
CA THR A 6 -0.84 4.38 -18.91
C THR A 6 -1.79 3.21 -18.64
N SER A 7 -1.53 2.03 -19.20
CA SER A 7 -2.31 0.82 -18.93
C SER A 7 -2.20 0.33 -17.49
N CYS A 8 -1.04 0.45 -16.84
CA CYS A 8 -0.90 0.15 -15.40
C CYS A 8 -1.85 0.99 -14.54
N PHE A 9 -1.97 2.30 -14.84
CA PHE A 9 -2.89 3.19 -14.13
C PHE A 9 -4.37 2.81 -14.36
N GLN A 10 -4.73 2.46 -15.59
CA GLN A 10 -6.10 2.01 -15.91
C GLN A 10 -6.46 0.70 -15.21
N ILE A 11 -5.52 -0.26 -15.15
CA ILE A 11 -5.70 -1.51 -14.40
C ILE A 11 -5.93 -1.22 -12.92
N TYR A 12 -5.16 -0.30 -12.33
CA TYR A 12 -5.35 0.11 -10.94
C TYR A 12 -6.75 0.69 -10.68
N ILE A 13 -7.25 1.56 -11.57
CA ILE A 13 -8.61 2.12 -11.46
C ILE A 13 -9.67 1.01 -11.56
N LEU A 14 -9.57 0.12 -12.55
CA LEU A 14 -10.55 -0.97 -12.73
C LEU A 14 -10.57 -1.92 -11.53
N ASP A 15 -9.39 -2.24 -11.00
CA ASP A 15 -9.22 -3.07 -9.82
C ASP A 15 -9.75 -2.39 -8.54
N TYR A 16 -9.65 -1.06 -8.44
CA TYR A 16 -10.31 -0.30 -7.37
C TYR A 16 -11.83 -0.51 -7.39
N PHE A 17 -12.48 -0.37 -8.55
CA PHE A 17 -13.93 -0.57 -8.67
C PHE A 17 -14.34 -2.04 -8.49
N TYR A 18 -13.55 -2.99 -8.99
CA TYR A 18 -13.86 -4.41 -8.83
C TYR A 18 -13.83 -4.86 -7.36
N TYR A 19 -12.93 -4.29 -6.55
CA TYR A 19 -12.78 -4.60 -5.13
C TYR A 19 -13.31 -3.50 -4.20
N GLU A 20 -14.34 -2.76 -4.64
CA GLU A 20 -14.96 -1.68 -3.88
C GLU A 20 -15.40 -2.11 -2.48
N GLU A 21 -15.92 -3.33 -2.32
CA GLU A 21 -16.32 -3.89 -1.01
C GLU A 21 -15.18 -3.82 0.01
N TYR A 22 -13.93 -4.09 -0.42
CA TYR A 22 -12.77 -4.09 0.47
C TYR A 22 -12.40 -2.67 0.91
N MET A 23 -12.69 -1.67 0.08
CA MET A 23 -12.41 -0.25 0.37
C MET A 23 -13.23 0.27 1.55
N THR A 24 -14.47 -0.19 1.73
CA THR A 24 -15.31 0.21 2.87
C THR A 24 -14.72 -0.18 4.23
N SER A 25 -13.85 -1.19 4.23
CA SER A 25 -13.17 -1.68 5.43
C SER A 25 -11.82 -1.01 5.72
N THR A 26 -11.40 -0.11 4.83
CA THR A 26 -10.13 0.62 4.95
C THR A 26 -10.26 1.76 5.96
N TRP A 27 -9.12 2.13 6.51
CA TRP A 27 -9.08 3.20 7.50
C TRP A 27 -9.42 4.56 6.90
N ASP A 28 -9.30 4.72 5.57
CA ASP A 28 -9.69 5.95 4.86
C ASP A 28 -11.19 6.20 5.00
N ILE A 29 -12.01 5.17 4.87
CA ILE A 29 -13.47 5.26 5.01
C ILE A 29 -13.91 5.25 6.48
N ILE A 30 -13.25 4.44 7.32
CA ILE A 30 -13.68 4.23 8.72
C ILE A 30 -13.28 5.40 9.64
N ALA A 31 -12.14 6.04 9.39
CA ALA A 31 -11.52 6.94 10.35
C ALA A 31 -11.02 8.26 9.77
N GLU A 32 -10.93 8.40 8.45
CA GLU A 32 -10.56 9.65 7.79
C GLU A 32 -11.80 10.32 7.20
N ARG A 33 -11.87 11.66 7.28
CA ARG A 33 -12.93 12.43 6.63
C ARG A 33 -12.49 12.66 5.19
N LEU A 34 -13.36 12.33 4.22
CA LEU A 34 -13.11 12.59 2.79
C LEU A 34 -12.61 14.03 2.60
N GLY A 35 -11.40 14.21 2.08
CA GLY A 35 -10.75 15.51 1.98
C GLY A 35 -9.88 15.63 0.73
N PHE A 36 -9.43 16.86 0.45
CA PHE A 36 -8.56 17.26 -0.68
C PHE A 36 -7.34 16.34 -0.90
N MET A 37 -6.94 15.63 0.15
CA MET A 37 -5.92 14.58 0.25
C MET A 37 -6.11 13.37 -0.69
N LEU A 38 -7.34 13.02 -1.08
CA LEU A 38 -7.63 11.93 -2.02
C LEU A 38 -7.71 12.39 -3.48
N VAL A 39 -7.97 13.69 -3.71
CA VAL A 39 -8.26 14.25 -5.05
C VAL A 39 -6.99 14.63 -5.82
N PHE A 40 -5.88 14.89 -5.12
CA PHE A 40 -4.64 15.37 -5.76
C PHE A 40 -3.83 14.26 -6.45
N GLY A 41 -4.11 12.98 -6.15
CA GLY A 41 -3.39 11.84 -6.72
C GLY A 41 -3.71 11.52 -8.18
N ASP A 42 -4.80 12.07 -8.72
CA ASP A 42 -5.34 11.69 -10.04
C ASP A 42 -4.87 12.55 -11.22
N LEU A 43 -4.00 13.53 -10.99
CA LEU A 43 -3.58 14.45 -12.04
C LEU A 43 -2.32 13.95 -12.77
N GLY A 44 -2.51 12.89 -13.58
CA GLY A 44 -1.57 12.41 -14.60
C GLY A 44 -1.32 13.39 -15.76
N TRP A 45 -1.52 14.70 -15.53
CA TRP A 45 -1.41 15.73 -16.57
C TRP A 45 0.00 15.98 -17.05
N TRP A 46 1.02 15.66 -16.24
CA TRP A 46 2.39 15.98 -16.60
C TRP A 46 2.88 15.22 -17.85
N LEU A 47 2.54 13.93 -17.98
CA LEU A 47 2.87 13.12 -19.16
C LEU A 47 2.07 13.52 -20.41
N LEU A 48 0.91 14.16 -20.25
CA LEU A 48 0.10 14.62 -21.40
C LEU A 48 0.75 15.85 -22.07
N GLY A 49 1.47 16.68 -21.30
CA GLY A 49 2.15 17.87 -21.79
C GLY A 49 3.64 17.68 -22.12
N ASN A 50 4.26 16.58 -21.68
CA ASN A 50 5.70 16.38 -21.79
C ASN A 50 6.04 15.06 -22.50
N LYS A 51 6.88 15.14 -23.54
CA LYS A 51 7.46 13.95 -24.18
C LYS A 51 8.67 13.50 -23.36
N VAL A 52 8.52 12.39 -22.64
CA VAL A 52 9.64 11.74 -21.96
C VAL A 52 10.02 10.47 -22.71
N GLU A 53 11.27 10.40 -23.13
CA GLU A 53 11.85 9.19 -23.68
C GLU A 53 12.41 8.34 -22.52
N LEU A 54 11.77 7.21 -22.27
CA LEU A 54 12.24 6.21 -21.32
C LEU A 54 13.01 5.13 -22.06
N THR A 55 14.09 4.65 -21.47
CA THR A 55 14.77 3.44 -21.97
C THR A 55 13.88 2.22 -21.74
N THR A 56 14.05 1.18 -22.55
CA THR A 56 13.34 -0.10 -22.36
C THR A 56 13.60 -0.68 -20.95
N ALA A 57 14.82 -0.52 -20.44
CA ALA A 57 15.16 -0.94 -19.08
C ALA A 57 14.36 -0.18 -18.01
N ALA A 58 14.19 1.14 -18.15
CA ALA A 58 13.39 1.94 -17.22
C ALA A 58 11.91 1.52 -17.24
N VAL A 59 11.36 1.20 -18.41
CA VAL A 59 9.99 0.68 -18.55
C VAL A 59 9.84 -0.67 -17.85
N ILE A 60 10.76 -1.60 -18.11
CA ILE A 60 10.75 -2.93 -17.48
C ILE A 60 10.84 -2.79 -15.95
N ALA A 61 11.77 -1.96 -15.45
CA ALA A 61 11.90 -1.70 -14.03
C ALA A 61 10.61 -1.11 -13.43
N ASN A 62 9.97 -0.17 -14.11
CA ASN A 62 8.70 0.41 -13.66
C ASN A 62 7.57 -0.63 -13.57
N CYS A 63 7.48 -1.53 -14.55
CA CYS A 63 6.51 -2.63 -14.51
C CYS A 63 6.73 -3.55 -13.31
N PHE A 64 7.98 -3.83 -12.93
CA PHE A 64 8.28 -4.59 -11.71
C PHE A 64 7.87 -3.82 -10.45
N VAL A 65 8.16 -2.52 -10.36
CA VAL A 65 7.74 -1.68 -9.22
C VAL A 65 6.22 -1.71 -9.07
N PHE A 66 5.48 -1.52 -10.17
CA PHE A 66 4.02 -1.59 -10.19
C PHE A 66 3.53 -2.98 -9.75
N LEU A 67 4.06 -4.06 -10.33
CA LEU A 67 3.61 -5.42 -10.05
C LEU A 67 3.86 -5.81 -8.59
N ILE A 68 5.03 -5.48 -8.04
CA ILE A 68 5.36 -5.75 -6.64
C ILE A 68 4.43 -4.93 -5.74
N GLY A 69 4.25 -3.63 -6.02
CA GLY A 69 3.35 -2.76 -5.28
C GLY A 69 1.92 -3.30 -5.26
N TYR A 70 1.41 -3.69 -6.42
CA TYR A 70 0.09 -4.29 -6.59
C TYR A 70 -0.08 -5.58 -5.78
N LEU A 71 0.84 -6.53 -5.92
CA LEU A 71 0.79 -7.82 -5.24
C LEU A 71 0.85 -7.66 -3.71
N VAL A 72 1.69 -6.75 -3.21
CA VAL A 72 1.80 -6.46 -1.77
C VAL A 72 0.54 -5.77 -1.27
N PHE A 73 0.08 -4.71 -1.95
CA PHE A 73 -1.12 -3.95 -1.55
C PHE A 73 -2.35 -4.84 -1.51
N ARG A 74 -2.63 -5.55 -2.61
CA ARG A 74 -3.81 -6.43 -2.70
C ARG A 74 -3.67 -7.67 -1.86
N GLY A 75 -2.50 -8.29 -1.87
CA GLY A 75 -2.22 -9.47 -1.06
C GLY A 75 -2.41 -9.21 0.43
N ALA A 76 -1.89 -8.11 0.96
CA ALA A 76 -2.01 -7.76 2.37
C ALA A 76 -3.48 -7.49 2.77
N ASN A 77 -4.21 -6.70 1.97
CA ASN A 77 -5.62 -6.38 2.24
C ASN A 77 -6.52 -7.62 2.14
N LYS A 78 -6.37 -8.42 1.06
CA LYS A 78 -7.11 -9.68 0.89
C LYS A 78 -6.84 -10.63 2.05
N GLN A 79 -5.58 -10.80 2.44
CA GLN A 79 -5.22 -11.68 3.56
C GLN A 79 -5.86 -11.25 4.88
N LYS A 80 -5.92 -9.94 5.16
CA LYS A 80 -6.60 -9.42 6.37
C LYS A 80 -8.10 -9.69 6.32
N HIS A 81 -8.73 -9.51 5.16
CA HIS A 81 -10.15 -9.76 4.96
C HIS A 81 -10.50 -11.25 5.12
N ASP A 82 -9.76 -12.11 4.43
CA ASP A 82 -9.97 -13.55 4.47
C ASP A 82 -9.73 -14.09 5.89
N PHE A 83 -8.73 -13.57 6.62
CA PHE A 83 -8.51 -13.90 8.03
C PHE A 83 -9.68 -13.49 8.95
N LYS A 84 -10.28 -12.31 8.73
CA LYS A 84 -11.45 -11.87 9.51
C LYS A 84 -12.68 -12.75 9.26
N LYS A 85 -12.84 -13.28 8.04
CA LYS A 85 -13.94 -14.19 7.67
C LYS A 85 -13.70 -15.61 8.18
N ASN A 86 -12.48 -16.11 8.03
CA ASN A 86 -12.09 -17.46 8.46
C ASN A 86 -10.69 -17.43 9.12
N PRO A 87 -10.62 -17.26 10.45
CA PRO A 87 -9.35 -17.19 11.17
C PRO A 87 -8.49 -18.47 11.11
N LYS A 88 -9.02 -19.58 10.59
CA LYS A 88 -8.31 -20.86 10.45
C LYS A 88 -7.79 -21.11 9.03
N ALA A 89 -8.12 -20.25 8.07
CA ALA A 89 -7.65 -20.39 6.69
C ALA A 89 -6.12 -20.34 6.63
N LEU A 90 -5.53 -21.20 5.79
CA LEU A 90 -4.09 -21.26 5.61
C LEU A 90 -3.57 -19.98 4.95
N ILE A 91 -2.43 -19.49 5.44
CA ILE A 91 -1.70 -18.36 4.88
C ILE A 91 -0.39 -18.88 4.30
N TRP A 92 -0.25 -18.77 2.98
CA TRP A 92 0.92 -19.28 2.24
C TRP A 92 1.24 -20.74 2.60
N GLY A 93 0.19 -21.57 2.66
CA GLY A 93 0.30 -23.01 2.94
C GLY A 93 0.51 -23.38 4.41
N LYS A 94 0.57 -22.41 5.33
CA LYS A 94 0.79 -22.67 6.77
C LYS A 94 -0.39 -22.17 7.62
N PRO A 95 -0.65 -22.79 8.80
CA PRO A 95 -1.61 -22.25 9.75
C PRO A 95 -1.26 -20.81 10.15
N PRO A 96 -2.27 -19.92 10.31
CA PRO A 96 -2.01 -18.52 10.64
C PRO A 96 -1.44 -18.40 12.05
N LYS A 97 -0.37 -17.61 12.20
CA LYS A 97 0.13 -17.20 13.51
C LYS A 97 -0.65 -15.97 13.97
N VAL A 98 -1.26 -16.04 15.16
CA VAL A 98 -2.12 -14.99 15.71
C VAL A 98 -1.71 -14.68 17.14
N VAL A 99 -1.65 -13.39 17.47
CA VAL A 99 -1.34 -12.88 18.82
C VAL A 99 -2.63 -12.46 19.52
N GLY A 100 -2.81 -12.94 20.75
CA GLY A 100 -4.03 -12.72 21.56
C GLY A 100 -5.34 -13.13 20.87
N GLY A 101 -5.28 -14.08 19.93
CA GLY A 101 -6.43 -14.56 19.15
C GLY A 101 -7.06 -13.53 18.20
N LYS A 102 -6.45 -12.34 18.03
CA LYS A 102 -7.03 -11.23 17.25
C LYS A 102 -6.10 -10.64 16.20
N LEU A 103 -4.79 -10.59 16.46
CA LEU A 103 -3.82 -9.89 15.61
C LEU A 103 -3.03 -10.89 14.77
N LEU A 104 -3.11 -10.76 13.45
CA LEU A 104 -2.43 -11.64 12.52
C LEU A 104 -0.94 -11.32 12.45
N ALA A 105 -0.07 -12.27 12.79
CA ALA A 105 1.40 -12.14 12.79
C ALA A 105 2.07 -13.13 11.83
N SER A 106 1.44 -13.37 10.67
CA SER A 106 1.95 -14.23 9.58
C SER A 106 1.54 -13.66 8.23
N GLY A 107 2.16 -14.15 7.15
CA GLY A 107 1.99 -13.57 5.82
C GLY A 107 2.54 -12.15 5.73
N TYR A 108 1.86 -11.26 5.01
CA TYR A 108 2.23 -9.86 4.89
C TYR A 108 2.26 -9.16 6.26
N TRP A 109 1.27 -9.45 7.12
CA TRP A 109 1.17 -8.86 8.46
C TRP A 109 2.19 -9.41 9.45
N GLY A 110 2.89 -10.51 9.10
CA GLY A 110 4.05 -11.00 9.83
C GLY A 110 5.37 -10.33 9.41
N ILE A 111 5.41 -9.67 8.25
CA ILE A 111 6.61 -9.02 7.71
C ILE A 111 6.71 -7.58 8.22
N ALA A 112 5.63 -6.80 8.09
CA ALA A 112 5.51 -5.47 8.69
C ALA A 112 4.05 -5.20 9.05
N ARG A 113 3.84 -4.36 10.06
CA ARG A 113 2.51 -4.08 10.60
C ARG A 113 1.61 -3.33 9.61
N HIS A 114 2.21 -2.64 8.64
CA HIS A 114 1.55 -1.91 7.56
C HIS A 114 2.16 -2.22 6.19
N CYS A 115 2.39 -3.50 5.86
CA CYS A 115 2.86 -3.91 4.53
C CYS A 115 1.98 -3.38 3.38
N ASN A 116 0.67 -3.22 3.60
CA ASN A 116 -0.22 -2.62 2.62
C ASN A 116 0.19 -1.18 2.26
N TYR A 117 0.72 -0.40 3.21
CA TYR A 117 1.21 0.96 2.94
C TYR A 117 2.46 0.96 2.07
N LEU A 118 3.34 -0.04 2.24
CA LEU A 118 4.49 -0.22 1.33
C LEU A 118 4.01 -0.50 -0.10
N GLY A 119 3.01 -1.37 -0.26
CA GLY A 119 2.41 -1.64 -1.57
C GLY A 119 1.84 -0.39 -2.23
N ASP A 120 1.13 0.43 -1.45
CA ASP A 120 0.54 1.70 -1.90
C ASP A 120 1.62 2.72 -2.34
N LEU A 121 2.72 2.83 -1.59
CA LEU A 121 3.85 3.68 -1.95
C LEU A 121 4.54 3.24 -3.25
N LEU A 122 4.70 1.94 -3.46
CA LEU A 122 5.28 1.41 -4.69
C LEU A 122 4.38 1.67 -5.90
N LEU A 123 3.06 1.54 -5.74
CA LEU A 123 2.09 1.92 -6.77
C LEU A 123 2.20 3.42 -7.11
N ALA A 124 2.19 4.29 -6.10
CA ALA A 124 2.32 5.73 -6.30
C ALA A 124 3.64 6.13 -6.98
N LEU A 125 4.74 5.48 -6.59
CA LEU A 125 6.04 5.65 -7.26
C LEU A 125 5.97 5.20 -8.73
N SER A 126 5.33 4.08 -9.02
CA SER A 126 5.24 3.55 -10.39
C SER A 126 4.44 4.44 -11.36
N PHE A 127 3.56 5.30 -10.84
CA PHE A 127 2.86 6.31 -11.63
C PHE A 127 3.74 7.53 -11.93
N SER A 128 4.71 7.81 -11.07
CA SER A 128 5.58 8.97 -11.16
C SER A 128 6.87 8.69 -11.94
N LEU A 129 7.45 7.49 -11.79
CA LEU A 129 8.71 7.07 -12.44
C LEU A 129 8.71 7.23 -13.98
N PRO A 130 7.60 6.98 -14.71
CA PRO A 130 7.57 7.22 -16.16
C PRO A 130 7.77 8.68 -16.57
N CYS A 131 7.64 9.63 -15.62
CA CYS A 131 7.89 11.05 -15.87
C CYS A 131 9.38 11.40 -15.95
N GLY A 132 10.29 10.45 -15.70
CA GLY A 132 11.73 10.70 -15.71
C GLY A 132 12.15 11.66 -14.59
N ILE A 133 13.27 12.36 -14.76
CA ILE A 133 13.86 13.24 -13.74
C ILE A 133 13.87 14.73 -14.13
N SER A 134 13.21 15.08 -15.23
CA SER A 134 13.22 16.45 -15.76
C SER A 134 12.40 17.43 -14.91
N SER A 135 11.51 16.92 -14.06
CA SER A 135 10.74 17.73 -13.12
C SER A 135 10.51 16.98 -11.81
N PRO A 136 10.60 17.66 -10.65
CA PRO A 136 10.21 17.07 -9.37
C PRO A 136 8.69 16.98 -9.20
N VAL A 137 7.90 17.69 -10.03
CA VAL A 137 6.44 17.82 -9.90
C VAL A 137 5.71 16.47 -9.81
N PRO A 138 5.99 15.48 -10.67
CA PRO A 138 5.34 14.16 -10.61
C PRO A 138 5.59 13.43 -9.29
N TYR A 139 6.75 13.67 -8.65
CA TYR A 139 7.14 13.00 -7.41
C TYR A 139 6.52 13.61 -6.16
N PHE A 140 5.83 14.77 -6.27
CA PHE A 140 5.10 15.31 -5.13
C PHE A 140 4.03 14.34 -4.63
N TYR A 141 3.40 13.56 -5.52
CA TYR A 141 2.39 12.58 -5.13
C TYR A 141 2.94 11.47 -4.21
N PRO A 142 3.95 10.66 -4.59
CA PRO A 142 4.50 9.64 -3.71
C PRO A 142 5.16 10.22 -2.45
N ILE A 143 5.75 11.43 -2.51
CA ILE A 143 6.31 12.12 -1.34
C ILE A 143 5.19 12.49 -0.36
N TYR A 144 4.12 13.09 -0.86
CA TYR A 144 2.94 13.43 -0.08
C TYR A 144 2.32 12.19 0.57
N LEU A 145 2.14 11.12 -0.22
CA LEU A 145 1.59 9.86 0.26
C LEU A 145 2.48 9.25 1.36
N LEU A 146 3.80 9.32 1.24
CA LEU A 146 4.72 8.86 2.28
C LEU A 146 4.51 9.59 3.61
N ILE A 147 4.44 10.93 3.58
CA ILE A 147 4.20 11.75 4.78
C ILE A 147 2.86 11.39 5.41
N LEU A 148 1.81 11.27 4.58
CA LEU A 148 0.47 10.87 4.99
C LEU A 148 0.51 9.51 5.70
N LEU A 149 1.11 8.49 5.07
CA LEU A 149 1.12 7.13 5.57
C LEU A 149 1.94 7.00 6.86
N ILE A 150 3.04 7.75 7.02
CA ILE A 150 3.78 7.81 8.28
C ILE A 150 2.89 8.40 9.39
N TRP A 151 2.17 9.48 9.11
CA TRP A 151 1.30 10.09 10.12
C TRP A 151 0.10 9.19 10.46
N ARG A 152 -0.44 8.50 9.46
CA ARG A 152 -1.53 7.53 9.61
C ARG A 152 -1.10 6.30 10.42
N GLU A 153 0.06 5.72 10.10
CA GLU A 153 0.63 4.59 10.84
C GLU A 153 0.80 4.93 12.32
N ARG A 154 1.36 6.09 12.65
CA ARG A 154 1.52 6.52 14.06
C ARG A 154 0.20 6.65 14.81
N ARG A 155 -0.86 7.13 14.14
CA ARG A 155 -2.21 7.22 14.74
C ARG A 155 -2.83 5.84 14.93
N ASP A 156 -2.64 4.91 14.00
CA ASP A 156 -3.11 3.53 14.16
C ASP A 156 -2.37 2.82 15.28
N GLU A 157 -1.03 2.94 15.35
CA GLU A 157 -0.22 2.41 16.44
C GLU A 157 -0.71 2.87 17.81
N ALA A 158 -0.99 4.16 17.99
CA ALA A 158 -1.48 4.70 19.25
C ALA A 158 -2.84 4.08 19.63
N ARG A 159 -3.79 4.04 18.69
CA ARG A 159 -5.11 3.44 18.90
C ARG A 159 -5.04 1.94 19.17
N CYS A 160 -4.18 1.21 18.45
CA CYS A 160 -3.99 -0.21 18.66
C CYS A 160 -3.31 -0.52 19.99
N ALA A 161 -2.37 0.33 20.45
CA ALA A 161 -1.76 0.23 21.77
C ALA A 161 -2.80 0.43 22.88
N GLU A 162 -3.66 1.44 22.78
CA GLU A 162 -4.74 1.67 23.75
C GLU A 162 -5.76 0.52 23.76
N LYS A 163 -6.13 0.01 22.58
CA LYS A 163 -7.16 -1.02 22.42
C LYS A 163 -6.70 -2.41 22.86
N TYR A 164 -5.49 -2.82 22.47
CA TYR A 164 -5.00 -4.19 22.66
C TYR A 164 -3.97 -4.31 23.78
N LYS A 165 -3.44 -3.21 24.32
CA LYS A 165 -2.56 -3.17 25.50
C LYS A 165 -1.38 -4.17 25.37
N GLU A 166 -1.24 -5.10 26.31
CA GLU A 166 -0.15 -6.10 26.32
C GLU A 166 -0.12 -6.97 25.06
N VAL A 167 -1.28 -7.27 24.47
CA VAL A 167 -1.37 -8.02 23.21
C VAL A 167 -0.72 -7.24 22.07
N TRP A 168 -0.83 -5.89 22.07
CA TRP A 168 -0.12 -5.04 21.11
C TRP A 168 1.38 -5.04 21.35
N ALA A 169 1.81 -5.02 22.62
CA ALA A 169 3.23 -5.08 22.97
C ALA A 169 3.88 -6.39 22.48
N GLU A 170 3.21 -7.52 22.67
CA GLU A 170 3.63 -8.82 22.15
C GLU A 170 3.68 -8.82 20.61
N TYR A 171 2.64 -8.29 19.96
CA TYR A 171 2.59 -8.21 18.51
C TYR A 171 3.74 -7.37 17.92
N ARG A 172 4.04 -6.21 18.51
CA ARG A 172 5.17 -5.36 18.10
C ARG A 172 6.53 -6.03 18.28
N ARG A 173 6.70 -6.90 19.28
CA ARG A 173 7.93 -7.68 19.46
C ARG A 173 8.11 -8.71 18.33
N LEU A 174 7.02 -9.33 17.89
CA LEU A 174 7.06 -10.33 16.81
C LEU A 174 7.21 -9.70 15.42
N VAL A 175 6.57 -8.55 15.20
CA VAL A 175 6.58 -7.83 13.93
C VAL A 175 7.09 -6.42 14.22
N PRO A 176 8.41 -6.19 14.30
CA PRO A 176 8.98 -4.90 14.74
C PRO A 176 8.86 -3.78 13.69
N TRP A 177 8.79 -4.14 12.41
CA TRP A 177 8.75 -3.20 11.30
C TRP A 177 7.35 -2.61 11.09
N ARG A 178 7.31 -1.30 10.83
CA ARG A 178 6.08 -0.54 10.63
C ARG A 178 5.62 -0.64 9.18
N ILE A 179 6.38 -0.07 8.25
CA ILE A 179 6.03 0.01 6.83
C ILE A 179 7.12 -0.66 5.98
N LEU A 180 8.39 -0.31 6.18
CA LEU A 180 9.50 -0.78 5.38
C LEU A 180 10.29 -1.83 6.16
N PRO A 181 10.18 -3.12 5.81
CA PRO A 181 10.86 -4.18 6.52
C PRO A 181 12.37 -3.94 6.59
N TYR A 182 12.97 -4.19 7.74
CA TYR A 182 14.41 -3.99 8.03
C TYR A 182 14.90 -2.55 8.13
N PHE A 183 14.04 -1.55 7.91
CA PHE A 183 14.41 -0.13 7.98
C PHE A 183 13.50 0.70 8.91
N TYR A 184 12.18 0.54 8.83
CA TYR A 184 11.18 1.31 9.58
C TYR A 184 9.92 0.50 9.87
#